data_AF-A0A1G7D521-F1
#
_entry.id   AF-A0A1G7D521-F1
#
_cell.length_a   1.000
_cell.length_b   1.000
_cell.length_c   1.000
_cell.angle_alpha   90.00
_cell.angle_beta   90.00
_cell.angle_gamma   90.00
#
_symmetry.space_group_name_H-M   'P 1'
#
loop_
_entity.id
_entity.type
_entity.pdbx_description
1 polymer ?
#
loop_
_entity_poly.entity_id
_entity_poly.type
_entity_poly.pdbx_seq_one_letter_code
_entity_poly.pdbx_strand_id
1 'polypeptide(L)' 'MSHKDDMDNHSNQLNPNNDAYWESRGEDERPEDWEDRSSEDLD' A
#
# COMPACT_ATOMS: atom_id res chain seq x y z
N MET A 1 3.54 15.99 18.54
CA MET A 1 3.31 14.62 18.03
C MET A 1 2.92 14.80 16.59
N SER A 2 3.82 14.55 15.64
CA SER A 2 3.51 14.77 14.21
C SER A 2 4.39 13.93 13.29
N HIS A 3 5.65 13.69 13.65
CA HIS A 3 6.57 13.06 12.69
C HIS A 3 6.36 11.55 12.49
N LYS A 4 5.82 10.84 13.50
CA LYS A 4 5.50 9.41 13.38
C LYS A 4 4.26 9.23 12.51
N ASP A 5 3.21 10.00 12.76
CA ASP A 5 1.94 9.88 12.03
C ASP A 5 2.13 10.17 10.53
N ASP A 6 2.94 11.18 10.19
CA ASP A 6 3.27 11.49 8.79
C ASP A 6 4.08 10.37 8.11
N MET A 7 5.03 9.78 8.84
CA MET A 7 5.82 8.64 8.33
C MET A 7 5.00 7.36 8.21
N ASP A 8 4.08 7.12 9.14
CA ASP A 8 3.19 5.97 9.13
C ASP A 8 2.22 6.07 7.95
N ASN A 9 1.64 7.25 7.72
CA ASN A 9 0.80 7.53 6.55
C ASN A 9 1.58 7.34 5.24
N HIS A 10 2.79 7.89 5.16
CA HIS A 10 3.65 7.73 3.98
C HIS A 10 4.04 6.27 3.74
N SER A 11 4.32 5.51 4.80
CA SER A 11 4.67 4.09 4.69
C SER A 11 3.47 3.24 4.27
N ASN A 12 2.27 3.58 4.73
CA ASN A 12 1.03 2.90 4.36
C ASN A 12 0.69 3.10 2.88
N GLN A 13 0.91 4.30 2.33
CA GLN A 13 0.68 4.58 0.90
C GLN A 13 1.67 3.86 -0.02
N LEU A 14 2.84 3.44 0.47
CA LEU A 14 3.88 2.76 -0.30
C LEU A 14 3.94 1.25 -0.02
N ASN A 15 3.01 0.71 0.77
CA ASN A 15 2.99 -0.69 1.13
C ASN A 15 1.79 -1.40 0.48
N PRO A 16 1.99 -2.33 -0.46
CA PRO A 16 0.89 -3.09 -1.08
C PRO A 16 0.13 -3.98 -0.10
N ASN A 17 0.62 -4.20 1.12
CA ASN A 17 -0.15 -4.82 2.20
C ASN A 17 -1.24 -3.87 2.77
N ASN A 18 -1.15 -2.56 2.53
CA ASN A 18 -2.11 -1.61 3.05
C ASN A 18 -3.11 -1.18 1.98
N ASP A 19 -4.38 -1.04 2.35
CA ASP A 19 -5.45 -0.60 1.43
C ASP A 19 -5.14 0.80 0.85
N ALA A 20 -4.50 1.68 1.62
CA ALA A 20 -4.12 3.03 1.19
C ALA A 20 -3.19 3.04 -0.05
N TYR A 21 -2.39 1.99 -0.25
CA TYR A 21 -1.59 1.82 -1.46
C TYR A 21 -2.49 1.59 -2.69
N TRP A 22 -3.52 0.75 -2.56
CA TRP A 22 -4.43 0.38 -3.63
C TRP A 22 -5.43 1.51 -3.94
N GLU A 23 -5.97 2.17 -2.91
CA GLU A 23 -6.82 3.37 -3.06
C GLU A 23 -6.09 4.49 -3.82
N SER A 24 -4.80 4.68 -3.55
CA SER A 24 -3.97 5.67 -4.26
C SER A 24 -3.76 5.32 -5.75
N ARG A 25 -3.99 4.07 -6.15
CA ARG A 25 -3.94 3.59 -7.55
C ARG A 25 -5.31 3.55 -8.22
N GLY A 26 -6.38 3.87 -7.48
CA GLY A 26 -7.76 3.87 -7.98
C GLY A 26 -8.50 2.55 -7.79
N GLU A 27 -8.00 1.66 -6.95
CA GLU A 27 -8.71 0.44 -6.54
C GLU A 27 -9.51 0.72 -5.27
N ASP A 28 -10.72 0.18 -5.16
CA ASP A 28 -11.59 0.42 -3.99
C ASP A 28 -11.05 -0.21 -2.70
N GLU A 29 -10.35 -1.34 -2.82
CA GLU A 29 -9.76 -2.07 -1.70
C GLU A 29 -8.58 -2.93 -2.18
N ARG A 30 -7.77 -3.44 -1.24
CA ARG A 30 -6.69 -4.35 -1.57
C ARG A 30 -7.24 -5.66 -2.14
N PRO A 31 -6.80 -6.08 -3.34
CA PRO A 31 -7.18 -7.37 -3.91
C PRO A 31 -6.70 -8.56 -3.05
N GLU A 32 -7.41 -9.68 -3.08
CA GLU A 32 -6.99 -10.87 -2.31
C GLU A 32 -5.65 -11.45 -2.79
N ASP A 33 -5.40 -11.42 -4.10
CA ASP A 33 -4.12 -11.83 -4.71
C ASP A 33 -3.07 -10.69 -4.75
N TRP A 34 -3.05 -9.79 -3.76
CA TRP A 34 -2.08 -8.69 -3.74
C TRP A 34 -0.63 -9.18 -3.54
N GLU A 35 -0.43 -10.29 -2.82
CA GLU A 35 0.89 -10.87 -2.58
C GLU A 35 1.53 -11.34 -3.89
N ASP A 36 0.75 -12.05 -4.71
CA ASP A 36 1.15 -12.53 -6.04
C ASP A 36 1.56 -11.34 -6.92
N ARG A 37 0.66 -10.35 -7.06
CA ARG A 37 0.90 -9.13 -7.84
C ARG A 37 2.13 -8.34 -7.40
N SER A 38 2.36 -8.26 -6.08
CA SER A 38 3.53 -7.56 -5.53
C SER A 38 4.83 -8.32 -5.78
N SER A 39 4.75 -9.65 -5.87
CA SER A 39 5.90 -10.51 -6.16
C SER A 39 6.26 -10.53 -7.65
N GLU A 40 5.30 -10.27 -8.53
CA GLU A 40 5.50 -10.16 -9.98
C GLU A 40 6.15 -8.84 -10.42
N ASP A 41 5.95 -7.73 -9.67
CA ASP A 41 6.58 -6.43 -9.95
C ASP A 41 8.08 -6.40 -9.57
N LEU A 42 8.59 -7.47 -8.94
CA LEU A 42 9.96 -7.60 -8.44
C LEU A 42 10.93 -8.32 -9.42
N ASP A 43 10.52 -8.61 -10.66
CA ASP A 43 11.34 -9.23 -11.73
C ASP A 43 11.91 -8.21 -12.74
#